data_AF-A0A537J2G7-F1
#
_entry.id   AF-A0A537J2G7-F1
#
_cell.length_a   1.000
_cell.length_b   1.000
_cell.length_c   1.000
_cell.angle_alpha   90.00
_cell.angle_beta   90.00
_cell.angle_gamma   90.00
#
_symmetry.space_group_name_H-M   'P 1'
#
loop_
_entity.id
_entity.type
_entity.pdbx_description
1 polymer ?
#
loop_
_entity_poly.entity_id
_entity_poly.type
_entity_poly.pdbx_seq_one_letter_code
_entity_poly.pdbx_strand_id
1 'polypeptide(L)'
;MPILVNLDVMLAKRKRSLSELSQATGITISNLSRLKNGHSRGIRFSSLHKICDALDCAPCDILELVTTEQYVKLLGRPPLGDEEEDEE
;
A
#
# COMPACT_ATOMS: atom_id res chain seq x y z
N MET A 1 9.92 -9.62 3.04
CA MET A 1 9.89 -9.07 1.64
C MET A 1 9.54 -7.56 1.63
N PRO A 2 10.44 -6.64 1.24
CA PRO A 2 10.19 -5.20 1.44
C PRO A 2 9.53 -4.55 0.22
N ILE A 3 8.20 -4.53 0.19
CA ILE A 3 7.42 -3.67 -0.72
C ILE A 3 6.90 -2.47 0.08
N LEU A 4 7.36 -1.28 -0.26
CA LEU A 4 6.85 -0.03 0.31
C LEU A 4 5.56 0.37 -0.41
N VAL A 5 4.54 0.74 0.36
CA VAL A 5 3.26 1.19 -0.17
C VAL A 5 3.09 2.69 0.05
N ASN A 6 3.19 3.46 -1.04
CA ASN A 6 3.14 4.93 -1.05
C ASN A 6 1.71 5.49 -1.25
N LEU A 7 0.68 4.72 -0.88
CA LEU A 7 -0.72 5.11 -1.12
C LEU A 7 -1.09 6.41 -0.39
N ASP A 8 -0.55 6.63 0.81
CA ASP A 8 -0.75 7.85 1.58
C ASP A 8 -0.14 9.09 0.90
N VAL A 9 1.06 8.95 0.33
CA VAL A 9 1.72 9.99 -0.48
C VAL A 9 0.85 10.33 -1.69
N MET A 10 0.30 9.33 -2.37
CA MET A 10 -0.56 9.54 -3.54
C MET A 10 -1.88 10.20 -3.18
N LEU A 11 -2.50 9.82 -2.07
CA LEU A 11 -3.69 10.48 -1.53
C LEU A 11 -3.43 11.96 -1.23
N ALA A 12 -2.31 12.27 -0.58
CA ALA A 12 -1.91 13.65 -0.28
C ALA A 12 -1.65 14.46 -1.56
N LYS A 13 -0.91 13.91 -2.52
CA LYS A 13 -0.63 14.55 -3.82
C LYS A 13 -1.91 14.88 -4.60
N ARG A 14 -2.95 14.05 -4.48
CA ARG A 14 -4.25 14.23 -5.16
C ARG A 14 -5.28 14.96 -4.30
N LYS A 15 -4.93 15.36 -3.07
CA LYS A 15 -5.82 15.98 -2.08
C LYS A 15 -7.10 15.16 -1.87
N ARG A 16 -6.97 13.83 -1.83
CA ARG A 16 -8.07 12.89 -1.59
C ARG A 16 -7.93 12.18 -0.26
N SER A 17 -9.06 11.86 0.34
CA SER A 17 -9.17 11.03 1.53
C SER A 17 -9.29 9.54 1.18
N LEU A 18 -8.98 8.69 2.15
CA LEU A 18 -9.17 7.24 2.02
C LEU A 18 -10.65 6.86 1.82
N SER A 19 -11.57 7.62 2.42
CA SER A 19 -13.02 7.46 2.25
C SER A 19 -13.48 7.77 0.84
N GLU A 20 -12.98 8.84 0.22
CA GLU A 20 -13.30 9.17 -1.17
C GLU A 20 -12.73 8.11 -2.12
N LEU A 21 -11.52 7.61 -1.86
CA LEU A 21 -10.96 6.51 -2.65
C LEU A 21 -11.80 5.23 -2.51
N SER A 22 -12.31 4.93 -1.31
CA SER A 22 -13.19 3.80 -1.07
C SER A 22 -14.47 3.90 -1.91
N GLN A 23 -15.09 5.08 -1.94
CA GLN A 23 -16.28 5.33 -2.76
C GLN A 23 -15.99 5.22 -4.26
N ALA A 24 -14.87 5.78 -4.73
CA ALA A 24 -14.50 5.75 -6.14
C ALA A 24 -14.16 4.33 -6.65
N THR A 25 -13.49 3.52 -5.83
CA THR A 25 -12.99 2.19 -6.24
C THR A 25 -13.94 1.04 -5.86
N GLY A 26 -14.86 1.27 -4.93
CA GLY A 26 -15.67 0.22 -4.31
C GLY A 26 -14.88 -0.73 -3.41
N ILE A 27 -13.64 -0.40 -3.06
CA ILE A 27 -12.82 -1.17 -2.11
C ILE A 27 -13.14 -0.66 -0.70
N THR A 28 -13.33 -1.57 0.25
CA THR A 28 -13.63 -1.20 1.65
C THR A 28 -12.49 -0.38 2.26
N ILE A 29 -12.83 0.58 3.12
CA ILE A 29 -11.86 1.40 3.87
C ILE A 29 -10.87 0.51 4.63
N SER A 30 -11.33 -0.59 5.23
CA SER A 30 -10.49 -1.54 5.94
C SER A 30 -9.41 -2.16 5.03
N ASN A 31 -9.76 -2.57 3.81
CA ASN A 31 -8.81 -3.13 2.86
C ASN A 31 -7.81 -2.08 2.36
N LEU A 32 -8.28 -0.86 2.07
CA LEU A 32 -7.40 0.25 1.69
C LEU A 32 -6.44 0.65 2.82
N SER A 33 -6.91 0.63 4.08
CA SER A 33 -6.07 0.91 5.25
C SER A 33 -4.98 -0.14 5.44
N ARG A 34 -5.33 -1.43 5.29
CA ARG A 34 -4.34 -2.52 5.33
C ARG A 34 -3.30 -2.39 4.22
N LEU A 35 -3.74 -2.05 3.00
CA LEU A 35 -2.84 -1.79 1.89
C LEU A 35 -1.91 -0.61 2.18
N LYS A 36 -2.47 0.54 2.57
CA LYS A 36 -1.71 1.77 2.92
C LYS A 36 -0.61 1.50 3.93
N ASN A 37 -0.90 0.71 4.97
CA ASN A 37 0.05 0.46 6.04
C ASN A 37 1.03 -0.69 5.74
N GLY A 38 0.98 -1.29 4.54
CA GLY A 38 1.81 -2.43 4.17
C GLY A 38 1.42 -3.75 4.86
N HIS A 39 0.22 -3.83 5.44
CA HIS A 39 -0.29 -5.01 6.15
C HIS A 39 -1.10 -5.95 5.25
N SER A 40 -1.08 -5.74 3.94
CA SER A 40 -1.82 -6.59 3.00
C SER A 40 -0.96 -7.76 2.55
N ARG A 41 -1.52 -8.98 2.57
CA ARG A 41 -0.87 -10.18 2.02
C ARG A 41 -0.80 -10.20 0.48
N GLY A 42 -1.46 -9.23 -0.16
CA GLY A 42 -1.48 -9.10 -1.61
C GLY A 42 -2.55 -8.13 -2.09
N ILE A 43 -2.56 -7.87 -3.39
CA ILE A 43 -3.57 -7.05 -4.05
C ILE A 43 -3.91 -7.67 -5.41
N ARG A 44 -5.20 -7.67 -5.78
CA ARG A 44 -5.61 -8.07 -7.13
C ARG A 44 -5.26 -6.97 -8.12
N PHE A 45 -4.81 -7.31 -9.33
CA PHE A 45 -4.56 -6.31 -10.36
C PHE A 45 -5.79 -5.47 -10.70
N SER A 46 -7.00 -6.03 -10.64
CA SER A 46 -8.23 -5.25 -10.80
C SER A 46 -8.42 -4.19 -9.72
N SER A 47 -8.04 -4.48 -8.47
CA SER A 47 -8.05 -3.49 -7.38
C SER A 47 -6.97 -2.44 -7.58
N LEU A 48 -5.75 -2.86 -7.96
CA LEU A 48 -4.64 -1.94 -8.23
C LEU A 48 -4.98 -0.98 -9.38
N HIS A 49 -5.54 -1.50 -10.48
CA HIS A 49 -6.03 -0.71 -11.62
C HIS A 49 -7.04 0.35 -11.18
N LYS A 50 -8.06 -0.03 -10.39
CA LYS A 50 -9.06 0.94 -9.90
C LYS A 50 -8.45 2.05 -9.04
N ILE A 51 -7.47 1.73 -8.20
CA ILE A 51 -6.78 2.73 -7.39
C ILE A 51 -5.96 3.67 -8.28
N CYS A 52 -5.22 3.11 -9.24
CA CYS A 52 -4.42 3.87 -10.21
C CYS A 52 -5.28 4.82 -11.04
N ASP A 53 -6.41 4.34 -11.55
CA ASP A 53 -7.39 5.11 -12.32
C ASP A 53 -8.02 6.23 -11.47
N ALA A 54 -8.44 5.92 -10.24
CA ALA A 54 -9.06 6.89 -9.34
C ALA A 54 -8.08 7.98 -8.84
N LEU A 55 -6.77 7.69 -8.84
CA LEU A 55 -5.71 8.60 -8.40
C LEU A 55 -4.90 9.18 -9.57
N ASP A 56 -5.21 8.83 -10.81
CA ASP A 56 -4.46 9.22 -12.01
C ASP A 56 -2.94 9.00 -11.80
N CYS A 57 -2.55 7.74 -11.54
CA CYS A 57 -1.17 7.36 -11.25
C CYS A 57 -0.79 5.99 -11.80
N ALA A 58 0.51 5.72 -11.84
CA ALA A 58 1.03 4.42 -12.24
C ALA A 58 1.13 3.46 -11.03
N PRO A 59 1.17 2.14 -11.26
CA PRO A 59 1.44 1.16 -10.21
C PRO A 59 2.74 1.43 -9.44
N CYS A 60 3.78 1.88 -10.12
CA CYS A 60 5.07 2.23 -9.52
C CYS A 60 5.00 3.45 -8.58
N ASP A 61 3.97 4.29 -8.70
CA ASP A 61 3.74 5.39 -7.77
C ASP A 61 3.15 4.90 -6.43
N ILE A 62 2.57 3.69 -6.41
CA ILE A 62 1.94 3.09 -5.23
C ILE A 62 2.84 2.02 -4.62
N LEU A 63 3.46 1.18 -5.45
CA LEU A 63 4.26 0.03 -5.01
C LEU A 63 5.71 0.22 -5.41
N GLU A 64 6.60 0.21 -4.42
CA GLU A 64 8.03 0.40 -4.61
C GLU A 64 8.80 -0.77 -4.00
N LEU A 65 9.68 -1.38 -4.78
CA LEU A 65 10.60 -2.40 -4.30
C LEU A 65 11.78 -1.71 -3.60
N VAL A 66 11.95 -1.98 -2.32
CA VAL A 66 13.05 -1.44 -1.52
C VAL A 66 13.83 -2.57 -0.85
N THR A 67 15.01 -2.26 -0.34
CA THR A 67 15.77 -3.18 0.51
C THR A 67 15.21 -3.18 1.94
N THR A 68 15.48 -4.24 2.71
CA THR A 68 15.10 -4.30 4.13
C THR A 68 15.71 -3.14 4.93
N GLU A 69 16.98 -2.80 4.66
CA GLU A 69 17.66 -1.67 5.30
C GLU A 69 16.93 -0.34 5.03
N GLN A 70 16.55 -0.09 3.76
CA GLN A 70 15.77 1.10 3.40
C GLN A 70 14.39 1.10 4.08
N TYR A 71 13.71 -0.04 4.11
CA TYR A 71 12.40 -0.16 4.74
C TYR A 71 12.45 0.18 6.24
N VAL A 72 13.39 -0.41 6.97
CA VAL A 72 13.60 -0.14 8.41
C VAL A 72 13.98 1.32 8.64
N LYS A 73 14.84 1.90 7.79
CA LYS A 73 15.21 3.31 7.88
C LYS A 73 14.01 4.25 7.67
N LEU A 74 13.09 3.91 6.76
CA LEU A 74 11.93 4.74 6.43
C LEU A 74 10.78 4.60 7.44
N LEU A 75 10.51 3.38 7.91
CA LEU A 75 9.32 3.07 8.72
C LEU A 75 9.63 2.73 10.18
N GLY A 76 10.90 2.58 10.56
CA GLY A 76 11.32 2.26 11.94
C GLY A 76 10.95 0.85 12.40
N ARG A 77 10.55 -0.03 11.48
CA ARG A 77 10.10 -1.41 11.75
C ARG A 77 10.45 -2.34 10.58
N PRO A 78 10.59 -3.66 10.78
CA PRO A 78 10.80 -4.61 9.69
C PRO A 78 9.56 -4.73 8.78
N PRO A 79 9.72 -5.20 7.53
CA PRO A 79 8.60 -5.50 6.65
C PRO A 79 7.83 -6.75 7.13
N LEU A 80 6.51 -6.72 6.93
CA LEU A 80 5.64 -7.85 7.29
C LEU A 80 5.90 -9.04 6.37
N GLY A 81 6.11 -10.20 6.98
CA GLY A 81 6.56 -11.43 6.31
C GLY A 81 7.98 -11.86 6.69
N ASP A 82 8.70 -11.05 7.48
CA ASP A 82 9.94 -11.48 8.15
C ASP A 82 9.66 -11.95 9.60
N GLU A 83 8.42 -11.80 10.10
CA GLU A 83 7.98 -12.18 11.46
C GLU A 83 7.25 -13.55 11.53
N GLU A 84 6.95 -14.21 10.40
CA GLU A 84 6.13 -15.43 10.35
C GLU A 84 6.93 -16.75 10.14
N GLU A 85 8.25 -16.77 10.31
CA GLU A 85 9.05 -18.02 10.27
C GLU A 85 9.30 -18.66 11.66
N ASP A 86 8.83 -18.05 12.76
CA ASP A 86 9.05 -18.54 14.14
C ASP A 86 7.77 -19.03 14.86
N GLU A 87 6.80 -19.61 14.15
CA GLU A 87 5.75 -20.43 14.76
C GLU A 87 5.75 -21.85 14.15
N GLU A 88 6.72 -22.66 14.57
CA GLU A 88 6.64 -24.15 14.56
C GLU A 88 5.99 -24.68 15.85
#